data_AF-A0A7C7VS04-F1
#
_entry.id   AF-A0A7C7VS04-F1
#
_cell.length_a   1.000
_cell.length_b   1.000
_cell.length_c   1.000
_cell.angle_alpha   90.00
_cell.angle_beta   90.00
_cell.angle_gamma   90.00
#
_symmetry.space_group_name_H-M   'P 1'
#
loop_
_entity.id
_entity.type
_entity.pdbx_description
1 polymer ?
#
loop_
_entity_poly.entity_id
_entity_poly.type
_entity_poly.pdbx_seq_one_letter_code
_entity_poly.pdbx_strand_id
1 'polypeptide(L)' 'MQLWERWDAEGRQLVAPVLLYYEVTNALYRYRRMGLMSPASMRLALQTAPPLPLRLYQDAGLHRRAPDPAERFGLPAA' A
#
# COMPACT_ATOMS: atom_id res chain seq x y z
N MET A 1 -14.98 1.73 -0.80
CA MET A 1 -14.96 0.40 -1.45
C MET A 1 -15.39 0.42 -2.92
N GLN A 2 -16.43 1.17 -3.31
CA GLN A 2 -16.99 1.14 -4.68
C GLN A 2 -16.02 1.37 -5.85
N LEU A 3 -14.95 2.14 -5.69
CA LEU A 3 -14.00 2.38 -6.79
C LEU A 3 -13.12 1.15 -7.08
N TRP A 4 -12.67 0.46 -6.04
CA TRP A 4 -11.87 -0.75 -6.17
C TRP A 4 -12.67 -1.86 -6.85
N GLU A 5 -13.89 -2.11 -6.38
CA GLU A 5 -14.80 -3.11 -6.94
C GLU A 5 -15.09 -2.85 -8.42
N ARG A 6 -15.27 -1.58 -8.81
CA ARG A 6 -15.44 -1.22 -10.24
C ARG A 6 -14.17 -1.49 -11.05
N TRP A 7 -13.00 -1.12 -10.55
CA TRP A 7 -11.75 -1.38 -11.27
C TRP A 7 -11.47 -2.86 -11.44
N ASP A 8 -11.78 -3.66 -10.42
CA ASP A 8 -11.70 -5.12 -10.48
C ASP A 8 -12.70 -5.70 -11.50
N ALA A 9 -13.96 -5.26 -11.47
CA ALA A 9 -14.99 -5.68 -12.43
C ALA A 9 -14.67 -5.27 -13.88
N GLU A 10 -13.98 -4.14 -14.08
CA GLU A 10 -13.50 -3.67 -15.39
C GLU A 10 -12.19 -4.34 -15.82
N GLY A 11 -11.60 -5.23 -15.00
CA GLY A 11 -10.33 -5.88 -15.28
C GLY A 11 -9.15 -4.90 -15.36
N ARG A 12 -9.25 -3.74 -14.70
CA ARG A 12 -8.17 -2.75 -14.71
C ARG A 12 -6.98 -3.28 -13.94
N GLN A 13 -5.81 -3.20 -14.55
CA GLN A 13 -4.57 -3.51 -13.87
C GLN A 13 -4.31 -2.49 -12.76
N LEU A 14 -4.42 -2.93 -11.52
CA LEU A 14 -4.02 -2.15 -10.37
C LEU A 14 -2.49 -2.16 -10.27
N VAL A 15 -1.93 -1.00 -9.96
CA VAL A 15 -0.48 -0.79 -9.88
C VAL A 15 -0.12 -0.07 -8.59
N ALA A 16 1.03 -0.40 -8.02
CA ALA A 16 1.54 0.28 -6.83
C ALA A 16 3.08 0.29 -6.81
N PRO A 17 3.72 1.28 -6.17
CA PRO A 17 5.13 1.19 -5.86
C PRO A 17 5.39 0.06 -4.85
N VAL A 18 6.59 -0.55 -4.89
CA VAL A 18 7.01 -1.57 -3.90
C VAL A 18 6.91 -1.06 -2.45
N LEU A 19 6.98 0.26 -2.25
CA LEU A 19 6.77 0.92 -0.96
C LEU A 19 5.46 0.51 -0.27
N LEU A 20 4.42 0.11 -1.03
CA LEU A 20 3.13 -0.30 -0.47
C LEU A 20 3.25 -1.40 0.60
N TYR A 21 4.14 -2.38 0.45
CA TYR A 21 4.29 -3.44 1.45
C TYR A 21 4.86 -2.94 2.78
N TYR A 22 5.75 -1.95 2.72
CA TYR A 22 6.28 -1.31 3.92
C TYR A 22 5.19 -0.48 4.60
N GLU A 23 4.38 0.25 3.84
CA GLU A 23 3.24 1.00 4.35
C GLU A 23 2.19 0.10 5.02
N VAL A 24 1.84 -1.03 4.41
CA VAL A 24 0.95 -2.04 5.02
C VAL A 24 1.55 -2.56 6.32
N THR A 25 2.84 -2.89 6.32
CA THR A 25 3.52 -3.37 7.53
C THR A 25 3.51 -2.32 8.64
N ASN A 26 3.79 -1.07 8.31
CA ASN A 26 3.75 0.06 9.24
C ASN A 26 2.34 0.27 9.81
N ALA A 27 1.31 0.19 8.98
CA ALA A 27 -0.09 0.31 9.41
C ALA A 27 -0.47 -0.81 10.40
N LEU A 28 -0.14 -2.07 10.09
CA LEU A 28 -0.38 -3.21 10.98
C LEU A 28 0.40 -3.08 12.29
N TYR A 29 1.64 -2.60 12.24
CA TYR A 29 2.45 -2.33 13.42
C TYR A 29 1.81 -1.26 14.32
N ARG A 30 1.25 -0.19 13.74
CA ARG A 30 0.53 0.85 14.49
C ARG A 30 -0.71 0.28 15.18
N TYR A 31 -1.50 -0.56 14.51
CA TYR A 31 -2.64 -1.23 15.14
C TYR A 31 -2.23 -2.13 16.30
N ARG A 32 -1.13 -2.88 16.16
CA ARG A 32 -0.56 -3.65 17.26
C ARG A 32 -0.16 -2.74 18.43
N ARG A 33 0.54 -1.63 18.17
CA ARG A 33 0.98 -0.66 19.18
C ARG A 33 -0.19 -0.03 19.94
N MET A 34 -1.33 0.12 19.29
CA MET A 34 -2.58 0.62 19.89
C MET A 34 -3.35 -0.46 20.65
N GLY A 35 -2.88 -1.71 20.69
CA GLY A 35 -3.58 -2.83 21.31
C GLY A 35 -4.78 -3.36 20.50
N LEU A 36 -4.97 -2.87 19.27
CA LEU A 36 -6.09 -3.24 18.39
C LEU A 36 -5.84 -4.53 17.61
N MET A 37 -4.62 -5.07 17.65
CA MET A 37 -4.23 -6.26 16.91
C MET A 37 -3.24 -7.10 17.72
N SER A 38 -3.50 -8.41 17.82
CA SER A 38 -2.58 -9.33 18.48
C SER A 38 -1.33 -9.57 17.63
N PRO A 39 -0.19 -9.96 18.23
CA PRO A 39 1.00 -10.35 17.47
C PRO A 39 0.75 -11.51 16.51
N ALA A 40 -0.11 -12.46 16.87
CA ALA A 40 -0.48 -13.58 16.00
C ALA A 40 -1.30 -13.11 14.80
N SER A 41 -2.27 -12.22 15.02
CA SER A 41 -3.10 -11.62 13.97
C SER A 41 -2.26 -10.79 13.00
N MET A 42 -1.27 -10.04 13.49
CA MET A 42 -0.35 -9.28 12.65
C MET A 42 0.50 -10.20 11.76
N ARG A 43 1.08 -11.27 12.33
CA ARG A 43 1.85 -12.25 11.54
C ARG A 43 0.98 -12.94 10.50
N LEU A 44 -0.24 -13.32 10.88
CA LEU A 44 -1.20 -13.91 9.95
C LEU A 44 -1.49 -12.92 8.81
N ALA A 45 -1.85 -11.68 9.10
CA ALA A 45 -2.13 -10.67 8.08
C ALA A 45 -0.94 -10.43 7.12
N LEU A 46 0.30 -10.48 7.60
CA LEU A 46 1.49 -10.36 6.75
C LEU A 46 1.76 -11.61 5.91
N GLN A 47 1.44 -12.80 6.41
CA GLN A 47 1.64 -14.09 5.71
C GLN A 47 0.48 -14.43 4.77
N THR A 48 -0.73 -13.99 5.09
CA THR A 48 -1.97 -14.29 4.37
C THR A 48 -2.47 -13.13 3.54
N ALA A 49 -1.77 -11.99 3.50
CA ALA A 49 -1.92 -11.07 2.38
C ALA A 49 -1.40 -11.83 1.15
N PRO A 50 -2.27 -12.49 0.37
CA PRO A 50 -1.82 -13.06 -0.90
C PRO A 50 -1.29 -11.88 -1.72
N PRO A 51 -0.52 -12.09 -2.80
CA PRO A 51 -0.22 -10.97 -3.68
C PRO A 51 -1.56 -10.37 -4.09
N LEU A 52 -1.85 -9.19 -3.54
CA LEU A 52 -2.96 -8.37 -4.00
C LEU A 52 -2.81 -8.34 -5.52
N PRO A 53 -3.91 -8.32 -6.31
CA PRO A 53 -3.85 -8.30 -7.77
C PRO A 53 -3.29 -6.97 -8.29
N LEU A 54 -2.05 -6.68 -7.91
CA LEU A 54 -1.29 -5.46 -8.07
C LEU A 54 -0.03 -5.80 -8.84
N ARG A 55 0.23 -5.03 -9.88
CA ARG A 55 1.56 -5.00 -10.48
C ARG A 55 2.41 -4.01 -9.69
N LEU A 56 3.48 -4.51 -9.09
CA LEU A 56 4.40 -3.67 -8.35
C LEU A 56 5.44 -3.05 -9.27
N TYR A 57 5.70 -1.76 -9.08
CA TYR A 57 6.72 -1.02 -9.80
C TYR A 57 7.86 -0.67 -8.84
N GLN A 58 9.05 -1.16 -9.19
CA GLN A 58 10.30 -0.78 -8.57
C GLN A 58 11.07 0.05 -9.59
N ASP A 59 10.90 1.37 -9.55
CA ASP A 59 11.63 2.29 -10.42
C ASP A 59 12.47 3.21 -9.54
N ALA A 60 13.79 3.15 -9.72
CA ALA A 60 14.72 4.03 -9.03
C ALA A 60 14.54 5.51 -9.43
N GLY A 61 13.84 5.83 -10.51
CA GLY A 61 13.43 7.19 -10.82
C GLY A 61 12.19 7.66 -10.06
N LEU A 62 11.39 6.76 -9.50
CA LEU A 62 10.08 7.11 -8.90
C LEU A 62 10.24 7.95 -7.64
N HIS A 63 11.23 7.66 -6.79
CA HIS A 63 11.50 8.46 -5.59
C HIS A 63 11.97 9.88 -5.93
N ARG A 64 12.70 10.05 -7.04
CA ARG A 64 13.18 11.37 -7.49
C ARG A 64 12.06 12.23 -8.06
N ARG A 65 11.06 11.60 -8.68
CA ARG A 65 9.89 12.28 -9.27
C ARG A 65 8.72 12.42 -8.29
N ALA A 66 8.76 11.78 -7.13
CA ALA A 66 7.69 11.84 -6.15
C ALA A 66 7.46 13.23 -5.50
N PRO A 67 8.49 14.08 -5.29
CA PRO A 67 8.27 15.43 -4.77
C PRO A 67 7.41 16.32 -5.67
N ASP A 68 7.63 16.29 -6.99
CA ASP A 68 6.92 17.15 -7.94
C ASP A 68 5.37 17.03 -7.85
N PRO A 69 4.75 15.83 -7.91
CA PRO A 69 3.32 15.69 -7.70
C PRO A 69 2.93 15.97 -6.23
N ALA A 70 3.77 15.66 -5.24
CA ALA A 70 3.46 15.93 -3.84
C ALA A 70 3.29 17.43 -3.58
N GLU A 71 4.21 18.26 -4.07
CA GLU A 71 4.12 19.72 -4.01
C GLU A 71 2.92 20.24 -4.81
N ARG A 72 2.76 19.77 -6.05
CA ARG A 72 1.66 20.20 -6.93
C ARG A 72 0.27 19.97 -6.34
N PHE A 73 0.10 18.86 -5.60
CA PHE A 73 -1.19 18.47 -5.04
C PHE A 73 -1.30 18.70 -3.53
N GLY A 74 -0.29 19.31 -2.89
CA GLY A 74 -0.27 19.55 -1.44
C GLY A 74 -0.32 18.26 -0.62
N LEU A 75 0.28 17.17 -1.12
CA LEU A 75 0.31 15.87 -0.47
C LEU A 75 1.57 15.74 0.41
N PRO A 76 1.51 14.98 1.51
CA PRO A 76 2.71 14.63 2.25
C PRO A 76 3.65 13.82 1.37
N ALA A 77 4.95 14.03 1.51
CA ALA A 77 5.96 13.17 0.91
C ALA A 77 5.81 11.75 1.49
N ALA A 78 5.78 10.75 0.61
CA ALA A 78 5.67 9.34 0.98
C ALA A 78 6.96 8.80 1.61
#